data_AF-A0A138ZZY7-F1
#
_entry.id   AF-A0A138ZZY7-F1
#
_cell.length_a   1.000
_cell.length_b   1.000
_cell.length_c   1.000
_cell.angle_alpha   90.00
_cell.angle_beta   90.00
_cell.angle_gamma   90.00
#
_symmetry.space_group_name_H-M   'P 1'
#
loop_
_entity.id
_entity.type
_entity.pdbx_description
1 polymer ?
#
loop_
_entity_poly.entity_id
_entity_poly.type
_entity_poly.pdbx_seq_one_letter_code
_entity_poly.pdbx_strand_id
1 'polypeptide(L)' 'MDTSQGAKESGGLHGLSKQLEDILGSERLPPSQVQALPVRAYLDQTVVPVLMEGLKAVARERPANPSGSIL' A
#
# COMPACT_ATOMS: atom_id res chain seq x y z
N MET A 1 -38.06 6.33 22.01
CA MET A 1 -36.63 6.66 22.17
C MET A 1 -35.89 5.66 21.32
N ASP A 2 -35.72 6.00 20.05
CA ASP A 2 -35.05 5.17 19.05
C ASP A 2 -33.54 5.39 19.21
N THR A 3 -32.85 4.44 19.82
CA THR A 3 -31.38 4.44 19.83
C THR A 3 -30.95 3.93 18.47
N SER A 4 -30.83 4.88 17.54
CA SER A 4 -30.38 4.61 16.19
C SER A 4 -28.95 4.05 16.20
N GLN A 5 -28.88 2.87 15.62
CA GLN A 5 -27.73 2.14 15.16
C GLN A 5 -26.82 3.01 14.29
N GLY A 6 -25.63 3.38 14.80
CA GLY A 6 -24.51 3.91 14.03
C GLY A 6 -23.46 2.83 13.89
N ALA A 7 -23.49 2.13 12.76
CA ALA A 7 -22.59 1.04 12.45
C ALA A 7 -21.14 1.53 12.28
N LYS A 8 -20.24 0.95 13.07
CA LYS A 8 -18.86 0.57 12.70
C LYS A 8 -18.12 1.53 11.76
N GLU A 9 -17.56 2.60 12.32
CA GLU A 9 -16.37 3.24 11.72
C GLU A 9 -15.16 2.32 11.97
N SER A 10 -14.96 1.37 11.05
CA SER A 10 -13.73 0.58 10.97
C SER A 10 -12.62 1.46 10.40
N GLY A 11 -12.03 2.27 11.27
CA GLY A 11 -10.88 3.11 10.94
C GLY A 11 -9.63 2.27 10.66
N GLY A 12 -9.31 2.10 9.39
CA GLY A 12 -8.06 1.52 8.94
C GLY A 12 -8.17 1.11 7.49
N LEU A 13 -7.13 1.39 6.70
CA LEU A 13 -6.91 0.89 5.34
C LEU A 13 -7.53 1.68 4.17
N HIS A 14 -8.71 2.32 4.28
CA HIS A 14 -9.32 2.97 3.08
C HIS A 14 -8.53 4.18 2.53
N GLY A 15 -7.75 4.86 3.38
CA GLY A 15 -6.88 5.95 2.94
C GLY A 15 -5.58 5.48 2.26
N LEU A 16 -5.13 4.27 2.57
CA LEU A 16 -3.85 3.74 2.09
C LEU A 16 -3.93 3.38 0.60
N SER A 17 -5.06 2.83 0.16
CA SER A 17 -5.32 2.50 -1.24
C SER A 17 -5.23 3.72 -2.15
N LYS A 18 -5.82 4.84 -1.74
CA LYS A 18 -5.77 6.10 -2.51
C LYS A 18 -4.37 6.70 -2.52
N GLN A 19 -3.67 6.65 -1.38
CA GLN A 19 -2.29 7.13 -1.29
C GLN A 19 -1.33 6.26 -2.13
N LEU A 20 -1.58 4.96 -2.25
CA LEU A 20 -0.83 4.07 -3.12
C LEU A 20 -1.09 4.35 -4.61
N GLU A 21 -2.35 4.59 -4.98
CA GLU A 21 -2.72 5.00 -6.35
C GLU A 21 -2.06 6.32 -6.74
N ASP A 22 -1.97 7.29 -5.84
CA ASP A 22 -1.28 8.56 -6.10
C ASP A 22 0.23 8.34 -6.27
N ILE A 23 0.87 7.50 -5.44
CA ILE A 23 2.30 7.20 -5.56
C ILE A 23 2.62 6.42 -6.85
N LEU A 24 1.73 5.51 -7.27
CA LEU A 24 1.92 4.66 -8.46
C LEU A 24 1.39 5.27 -9.76
N GLY A 25 0.51 6.27 -9.68
CA GLY A 25 -0.22 6.83 -10.82
C GLY A 25 0.52 7.93 -11.58
N SER A 26 1.51 8.60 -10.98
CA SER A 26 2.13 9.78 -11.58
C SER A 26 3.30 9.52 -12.55
N GLU A 27 3.98 8.37 -12.51
CA GLU A 27 5.19 8.13 -13.34
C GLU A 27 5.31 6.70 -13.91
N ARG A 28 4.20 5.98 -14.07
CA ARG A 28 4.26 4.60 -14.56
C ARG A 28 4.56 4.56 -16.06
N LEU A 29 5.78 4.15 -16.41
CA LEU A 29 6.18 3.91 -17.79
C LEU A 29 5.29 2.83 -18.44
N PRO A 30 5.05 2.89 -19.75
CA PRO A 30 4.31 1.85 -20.46
C PRO A 30 4.96 0.48 -20.23
N PRO A 31 4.19 -0.62 -20.16
CA PRO A 31 4.71 -1.94 -19.82
C PRO A 31 5.88 -2.42 -20.68
N SER A 32 5.91 -1.99 -21.95
CA SER A 32 7.00 -2.26 -22.90
C SER A 32 8.34 -1.60 -22.52
N GLN A 33 8.30 -0.43 -21.87
CA GLN A 33 9.50 0.28 -21.41
C GLN A 33 9.95 -0.23 -20.04
N VAL A 34 9.02 -0.71 -19.21
CA VAL A 34 9.31 -1.26 -17.88
C VAL A 34 10.19 -2.52 -17.96
N GLN A 35 10.01 -3.36 -18.99
CA GLN A 35 10.82 -4.59 -19.17
C GLN A 35 12.28 -4.33 -19.57
N ALA A 36 12.58 -3.14 -20.11
CA ALA A 36 13.93 -2.76 -20.51
C ALA A 36 14.71 -2.03 -19.39
N LEU A 37 14.09 -1.81 -18.23
CA LEU A 37 14.69 -1.07 -17.14
C LEU A 37 15.79 -1.89 -16.42
N PRO A 38 16.85 -1.23 -15.93
CA PRO A 38 17.72 -1.81 -14.93
C PRO A 38 16.91 -2.30 -13.73
N VAL A 39 17.29 -3.45 -13.16
CA VAL A 39 16.57 -4.13 -12.05
C VAL A 39 16.12 -3.16 -10.94
N ARG A 40 16.97 -2.21 -10.55
CA ARG A 40 16.65 -1.25 -9.50
C ARG A 40 15.45 -0.37 -9.86
N ALA A 41 15.42 0.17 -11.08
CA ALA A 41 14.34 1.03 -11.56
C ALA A 41 13.03 0.25 -11.75
N TYR A 42 13.11 -1.01 -12.20
CA TYR A 42 11.94 -1.88 -12.26
C TYR A 42 11.31 -2.08 -10.88
N LEU A 43 12.13 -2.38 -9.87
CA LEU A 43 11.64 -2.59 -8.49
C LEU A 43 11.05 -1.29 -7.90
N ASP A 44 11.73 -0.15 -8.12
CA ASP A 44 11.29 1.16 -7.63
C ASP A 44 9.92 1.57 -8.22
N GLN A 45 9.61 1.16 -9.46
CA GLN A 45 8.34 1.48 -10.14
C GLN A 45 7.21 0.45 -9.90
N THR A 46 7.52 -0.75 -9.41
CA THR A 46 6.52 -1.85 -9.34
C THR A 46 6.17 -2.25 -7.92
N VAL A 47 7.17 -2.54 -7.08
CA VAL A 47 6.96 -3.21 -5.79
C VAL A 47 7.45 -2.40 -4.59
N VAL A 48 8.45 -1.53 -4.76
CA VAL A 48 9.02 -0.76 -3.65
C VAL A 48 7.98 0.15 -2.97
N PRO A 49 7.08 0.86 -3.68
CA PRO A 49 6.11 1.73 -3.02
C PRO A 49 5.17 0.98 -2.07
N VAL A 50 4.64 -0.18 -2.50
CA VAL A 50 3.76 -1.01 -1.68
C VAL A 50 4.51 -1.68 -0.53
N LEU A 51 5.76 -2.11 -0.77
CA LEU A 51 6.60 -2.66 0.29
C LEU A 51 6.93 -1.62 1.35
N MET A 52 7.26 -0.38 0.97
CA MET A 52 7.53 0.69 1.93
C MET A 52 6.32 1.02 2.79
N GLU A 53 5.12 1.01 2.20
CA GLU A 53 3.90 1.25 2.96
C GLU A 53 3.56 0.09 3.91
N GLY A 54 3.67 -1.15 3.45
CA GLY A 54 3.51 -2.33 4.31
C GLY A 54 4.53 -2.36 5.46
N LEU A 55 5.78 -1.98 5.20
CA LEU A 55 6.83 -1.89 6.22
C LEU A 55 6.54 -0.80 7.26
N LYS A 56 6.01 0.37 6.86
CA LYS A 56 5.58 1.41 7.81
C LYS A 56 4.45 0.91 8.71
N ALA A 57 3.48 0.20 8.15
CA ALA A 57 2.37 -0.39 8.92
C ALA A 57 2.89 -1.38 9.96
N VAL A 58 3.78 -2.30 9.56
CA VAL A 58 4.43 -3.24 10.49
C VAL A 58 5.27 -2.54 11.55
N ALA A 59 6.02 -1.50 11.18
CA ALA A 59 6.81 -0.72 12.13
C ALA A 59 5.93 -0.03 13.19
N ARG A 60 4.73 0.40 12.81
CA ARG A 60 3.76 1.06 13.70
C ARG A 60 3.05 0.06 14.61
N GLU A 61 2.54 -1.03 14.06
CA GLU A 61 1.66 -1.97 14.78
C GLU A 61 2.42 -3.08 15.51
N ARG A 62 3.68 -3.33 15.13
CA ARG A 62 4.54 -4.40 15.65
C ARG A 62 3.79 -5.72 15.87
N PRO A 63 3.12 -6.24 14.83
CA PRO A 63 2.36 -7.48 14.95
C PRO A 63 3.28 -8.64 15.33
N ALA A 64 2.73 -9.61 16.08
CA ALA A 64 3.47 -10.80 16.50
C ALA A 64 4.07 -11.59 15.32
N ASN A 65 3.45 -11.49 14.14
CA ASN A 65 3.90 -12.09 12.88
C ASN A 65 4.05 -11.02 11.79
N PRO A 66 5.24 -10.41 11.65
CA PRO A 66 5.46 -9.29 10.73
C PRO A 66 5.42 -9.68 9.24
N SER A 67 5.73 -10.92 8.88
CA SER A 67 5.65 -11.39 7.48
C SER A 67 4.21 -11.66 7.04
N GLY A 68 3.38 -12.20 7.93
CA GLY A 68 1.97 -12.51 7.65
C GLY A 68 1.06 -11.29 7.57
N SER A 69 1.51 -10.12 8.05
CA SER A 69 0.76 -8.86 7.96
C SER A 69 1.02 -8.09 6.65
N ILE A 70 2.03 -8.46 5.86
CA ILE A 70 2.39 -7.79 4.60
C ILE A 70 1.89 -8.56 3.36
N LEU A 71 1.48 -9.82 3.54
CA LEU A 71 0.95 -10.74 2.52
C LEU A 71 -0.56 -10.89 2.64
#